data_AF-V7FNI6-F1
#
_entry.id   AF-V7FNI6-F1
#
_cell.length_a   1.000
_cell.length_b   1.000
_cell.length_c   1.000
_cell.angle_alpha   90.00
_cell.angle_beta   90.00
_cell.angle_gamma   90.00
#
_symmetry.space_group_name_H-M   'P 1'
#
loop_
_entity.id
_entity.type
_entity.pdbx_description
1 polymer ?
#
loop_
_entity_poly.entity_id
_entity_poly.type
_entity_poly.pdbx_seq_one_letter_code
_entity_poly.pdbx_strand_id
1 'polypeptide(L)'
;MTNLKLGKLPDRTPSKITISVSADLNQALKDYAALYRQTYGESESVAELIPFMLAEFLESDRAFAKARKEGLPVVDKSEKSRRQPISGSE
;
A
#
# COMPACT_ATOMS: atom_id res chain seq x y z
N MET A 1 -1.18 -15.95 -38.04
CA MET A 1 -0.55 -15.85 -36.70
C MET A 1 -1.61 -16.23 -35.68
N THR A 2 -1.35 -17.30 -34.91
CA THR A 2 -2.30 -17.87 -33.95
C THR A 2 -2.43 -16.95 -32.74
N ASN A 3 -3.57 -16.25 -32.62
CA ASN A 3 -3.93 -15.51 -31.41
C ASN A 3 -4.24 -16.51 -30.29
N LEU A 4 -3.48 -16.46 -29.19
CA LEU A 4 -3.82 -17.16 -27.96
C LEU A 4 -5.15 -16.61 -27.44
N LYS A 5 -6.13 -17.49 -27.18
CA LYS A 5 -7.41 -17.12 -26.56
C LYS A 5 -7.24 -16.59 -25.13
N LEU A 6 -6.10 -16.89 -24.50
CA LEU A 6 -5.70 -16.34 -23.22
C LEU A 6 -4.69 -15.22 -23.47
N GLY A 7 -5.11 -13.98 -23.24
CA GLY A 7 -4.20 -12.83 -23.19
C GLY A 7 -3.15 -13.01 -22.09
N LYS A 8 -2.09 -12.21 -22.14
CA LYS A 8 -1.03 -12.23 -21.12
C LYS A 8 -1.67 -12.07 -19.73
N LEU A 9 -1.38 -13.02 -18.83
CA LEU A 9 -1.84 -12.94 -17.45
C LEU A 9 -1.28 -11.66 -16.81
N PRO A 10 -2.04 -11.01 -15.90
CA PRO A 10 -1.52 -9.88 -15.15
C PRO A 10 -0.24 -10.28 -14.41
N ASP A 11 0.64 -9.31 -14.17
CA ASP A 11 1.79 -9.53 -13.31
C ASP A 11 1.30 -9.95 -11.92
N ARG A 12 1.66 -11.16 -11.51
CA ARG A 12 1.30 -11.75 -10.22
C ARG A 12 2.51 -11.81 -9.28
N THR A 13 3.59 -11.10 -9.61
CA THR A 13 4.79 -11.10 -8.79
C THR A 13 4.46 -10.49 -7.42
N PRO A 14 4.57 -11.25 -6.32
CA PRO A 14 4.34 -10.71 -5.00
C PRO A 14 5.38 -9.64 -4.69
N SER A 15 4.92 -8.45 -4.31
CA SER A 15 5.79 -7.34 -3.92
C SER A 15 6.02 -7.39 -2.42
N LYS A 16 7.27 -7.62 -1.99
CA LYS A 16 7.64 -7.59 -0.57
C LYS A 16 7.82 -6.14 -0.12
N ILE A 17 7.08 -5.74 0.92
CA ILE A 17 7.19 -4.42 1.55
C ILE A 17 7.71 -4.62 2.97
N THR A 18 8.84 -4.00 3.30
CA THR A 18 9.36 -3.95 4.68
C THR A 18 8.94 -2.63 5.31
N ILE A 19 8.28 -2.68 6.46
CA ILE A 19 7.80 -1.51 7.20
C ILE A 19 8.42 -1.46 8.61
N SER A 20 8.60 -0.25 9.13
CA SER A 20 8.84 -0.02 10.56
C SER A 20 7.60 0.60 11.17
N VAL A 21 7.13 0.05 12.29
CA VAL A 21 5.96 0.53 13.02
C VAL A 21 6.37 0.97 14.42
N SER A 22 5.60 1.87 15.04
CA SER A 22 5.82 2.24 16.43
C SER A 22 5.57 1.05 17.37
N ALA A 23 6.12 1.10 18.58
CA ALA A 23 5.89 0.08 19.60
C ALA A 23 4.39 -0.08 19.91
N ASP A 24 3.67 1.05 20.00
CA ASP A 24 2.24 1.07 20.29
C ASP A 24 1.42 0.38 19.19
N LEU A 25 1.74 0.65 17.91
CA LEU A 25 1.05 0.00 16.80
C LEU A 25 1.36 -1.50 16.76
N ASN A 26 2.62 -1.90 17.04
CA ASN A 26 2.98 -3.31 17.13
C ASN A 26 2.20 -4.04 18.24
N GLN A 27 2.00 -3.39 19.39
CA GLN A 27 1.20 -3.97 20.48
C GLN A 27 -0.27 -4.10 20.07
N ALA A 28 -0.86 -3.04 19.50
CA ALA A 28 -2.24 -3.09 19.01
C ALA A 28 -2.47 -4.19 17.97
N LEU A 29 -1.50 -4.40 17.06
CA LEU A 29 -1.56 -5.48 16.07
C LEU A 29 -1.52 -6.88 16.72
N LYS A 30 -0.71 -7.06 17.76
CA LYS A 30 -0.67 -8.32 18.51
C LYS A 30 -1.98 -8.59 19.25
N ASP A 31 -2.55 -7.56 19.87
CA ASP A 31 -3.83 -7.66 20.56
C ASP A 31 -4.96 -8.01 19.58
N TYR A 32 -4.94 -7.41 18.37
CA TYR A 32 -5.86 -7.76 17.30
C TYR A 32 -5.72 -9.23 16.88
N ALA A 33 -4.49 -9.73 16.68
CA ALA A 33 -4.27 -11.13 16.32
C ALA A 33 -4.77 -12.10 17.41
N ALA A 34 -4.61 -11.74 18.69
CA ALA A 34 -5.15 -12.51 19.80
C ALA A 34 -6.69 -12.54 19.79
N LEU A 35 -7.33 -11.39 19.51
CA LEU A 35 -8.77 -11.29 19.38
C LEU A 35 -9.31 -12.05 18.17
N TYR A 36 -8.62 -11.99 17.02
CA TYR A 36 -8.96 -12.75 15.82
C TYR A 36 -8.99 -14.25 16.13
N ARG A 37 -7.94 -14.75 16.80
CA ARG A 37 -7.88 -16.15 17.24
C ARG A 37 -9.00 -16.51 18.21
N GLN A 38 -9.33 -15.63 19.15
CA GLN A 38 -10.44 -15.87 20.07
C GLN A 38 -11.79 -15.93 19.33
N THR A 39 -11.95 -15.10 18.29
CA THR A 39 -13.21 -14.96 17.55
C THR A 39 -13.44 -16.11 16.58
N TYR A 40 -12.40 -16.53 15.85
CA TYR A 40 -12.51 -17.50 14.76
C TYR A 40 -11.87 -18.85 15.08
N GLY A 41 -11.14 -18.98 16.19
CA GLY A 41 -10.40 -20.19 16.56
C GLY A 41 -9.10 -20.39 15.76
N GLU A 42 -8.83 -19.55 14.76
CA GLU A 42 -7.68 -19.62 13.87
C GLU A 42 -6.55 -18.70 14.31
N SER A 43 -5.33 -19.22 14.34
CA SER A 43 -4.16 -18.46 14.78
C SER A 43 -3.37 -17.95 13.59
N GLU A 44 -3.66 -16.73 13.15
CA GLU A 44 -2.92 -16.06 12.09
C GLU A 44 -1.87 -15.09 12.65
N SER A 45 -0.74 -14.98 11.96
CA SER A 45 0.30 -14.03 12.34
C SER A 45 -0.10 -12.60 11.95
N VAL A 46 0.41 -11.60 12.68
CA VAL A 46 0.23 -10.19 12.31
C VAL A 46 0.64 -9.92 10.85
N ALA A 47 1.71 -10.56 10.38
CA ALA A 47 2.20 -10.38 9.00
C ALA A 47 1.21 -10.90 7.95
N GLU A 48 0.46 -11.97 8.26
CA GLU A 48 -0.57 -12.51 7.38
C GLU A 48 -1.85 -11.68 7.42
N LEU A 49 -2.18 -11.09 8.57
CA LEU A 49 -3.36 -10.24 8.73
C LEU A 49 -3.22 -8.85 8.08
N ILE A 50 -2.01 -8.26 8.11
CA ILE A 50 -1.75 -6.90 7.59
C ILE A 50 -2.21 -6.72 6.13
N PRO A 51 -1.92 -7.62 5.17
CA PRO A 51 -2.40 -7.49 3.80
C PRO A 51 -3.93 -7.36 3.71
N PHE A 52 -4.68 -8.14 4.49
CA PHE A 52 -6.15 -8.07 4.50
C PHE A 52 -6.67 -6.79 5.15
N MET A 53 -6.06 -6.39 6.27
CA MET A 53 -6.39 -5.11 6.92
C MET A 53 -6.16 -3.92 5.99
N LEU A 54 -5.06 -3.92 5.23
CA LEU A 54 -4.75 -2.86 4.27
C LEU A 54 -5.71 -2.88 3.08
N ALA A 55 -6.07 -4.05 2.58
CA ALA A 55 -7.07 -4.17 1.52
C ALA A 55 -8.42 -3.61 1.96
N GLU A 56 -8.92 -4.03 3.11
CA GLU A 56 -10.19 -3.54 3.68
C GLU A 56 -10.16 -2.03 3.94
N PHE A 57 -9.04 -1.51 4.48
CA PHE A 57 -8.86 -0.08 4.67
C PHE A 57 -8.97 0.69 3.34
N LEU A 58 -8.25 0.26 2.31
CA LEU A 58 -8.27 0.91 0.99
C LEU A 58 -9.64 0.81 0.31
N GLU A 59 -10.35 -0.31 0.47
CA GLU A 59 -11.71 -0.49 -0.04
C GLU A 59 -12.73 0.39 0.68
N SER A 60 -12.55 0.60 1.99
CA SER A 60 -13.44 1.44 2.81
C SER A 60 -13.28 2.94 2.55
N ASP A 61 -12.12 3.38 2.04
CA ASP A 61 -11.83 4.79 1.77
C ASP A 61 -12.46 5.25 0.44
N ARG A 62 -13.64 5.87 0.55
CA ARG A 62 -14.37 6.44 -0.60
C ARG A 62 -13.61 7.57 -1.29
N ALA A 63 -12.84 8.36 -0.57
CA ALA A 63 -12.05 9.44 -1.16
C ALA A 63 -10.92 8.86 -2.01
N PHE A 64 -10.25 7.84 -1.51
CA PHE A 64 -9.27 7.06 -2.27
C PHE A 64 -9.89 6.40 -3.51
N ALA A 65 -11.04 5.73 -3.36
CA ALA A 65 -11.73 5.10 -4.48
C ALA A 65 -12.10 6.09 -5.59
N LYS A 66 -12.57 7.29 -5.21
CA LYS A 66 -12.86 8.39 -6.14
C LYS A 66 -11.60 8.86 -6.86
N ALA A 67 -10.53 9.16 -6.11
CA ALA A 67 -9.25 9.59 -6.68
C ALA A 67 -8.66 8.56 -7.65
N ARG A 68 -8.78 7.27 -7.34
CA ARG A 68 -8.31 6.18 -8.21
C ARG A 68 -9.12 6.10 -9.52
N LYS A 69 -10.42 6.39 -9.48
CA LYS A 69 -11.29 6.42 -10.68
C LYS A 69 -11.04 7.65 -11.55
N GLU A 70 -10.85 8.81 -10.93
CA GLU A 70 -10.63 10.09 -11.63
C GLU A 70 -9.21 10.23 -12.19
N GLY A 71 -8.33 9.27 -11.86
CA GLY A 71 -6.90 9.33 -12.13
C GLY A 71 -6.20 9.96 -10.94
N LEU A 72 -5.29 9.20 -10.32
CA LEU A 72 -4.49 9.72 -9.21
C LEU A 72 -3.77 11.00 -9.69
N PRO A 73 -3.79 12.09 -8.90
CA PRO A 73 -3.04 13.28 -9.26
C PRO A 73 -1.60 12.85 -9.47
N VAL A 74 -1.06 13.10 -10.66
CA VAL A 74 0.35 12.85 -10.95
C VAL A 74 1.12 13.70 -9.95
N VAL A 75 1.77 13.05 -9.00
CA VAL A 75 2.70 13.72 -8.09
C VAL A 75 3.82 14.22 -8.99
N ASP A 76 3.74 15.49 -9.39
CA ASP A 76 4.77 16.11 -10.22
C ASP A 76 6.08 16.10 -9.42
N LYS A 77 7.01 15.25 -9.84
CA LYS A 77 8.34 15.15 -9.23
C LYS A 77 9.22 16.37 -9.53
N SER A 78 8.69 17.44 -10.14
CA SER A 78 9.47 18.60 -10.59
C SER A 78 9.76 19.67 -9.52
N GLU A 79 9.07 19.69 -8.37
CA GLU A 79 9.24 20.79 -7.40
C GLU A 79 10.57 20.78 -6.62
N LYS A 80 11.33 19.67 -6.61
CA LYS A 80 12.62 19.63 -5.89
C LYS A 80 13.82 20.15 -6.69
N SER A 81 13.65 20.54 -7.96
CA SER A 81 14.76 21.04 -8.79
C SER A 81 14.82 22.56 -8.94
N ARG A 82 13.83 23.33 -8.45
CA ARG A 82 13.71 24.77 -8.75
C ARG A 82 14.31 25.74 -7.72
N ARG A 83 15.12 25.27 -6.77
CA ARG A 83 15.91 26.15 -5.90
C ARG A 83 17.38 26.15 -6.30
N GLN A 84 17.69 26.80 -7.41
CA GLN A 84 18.96 27.52 -7.55
C GLN A 84 18.63 28.96 -7.93
N PRO A 85 18.85 29.95 -7.04
CA PRO A 85 19.26 31.25 -7.50
C PRO A 85 20.76 31.17 -7.78
N ILE A 86 21.08 31.19 -9.06
CA ILE A 86 22.20 31.92 -9.64
C ILE A 86 22.67 33.07 -8.73
N SER A 87 23.93 33.02 -8.30
CA SER A 87 24.67 34.23 -7.90
C SER A 87 25.88 34.32 -8.81
N GLY A 88 25.82 35.26 -9.75
CA GLY A 88 26.98 35.78 -10.47
C GLY A 88 28.00 36.37 -9.47
N SER A 89 29.28 36.22 -9.77
CA SER A 89 30.10 37.18 -10.52
C SER A 89 30.61 38.32 -9.63
N GLU A 90 31.83 38.15 -9.10
CA GLU A 90 33.01 39.02 -9.30
C GLU A 90 34.28 38.28 -8.85
#